data_AF-A0A2H0TCB0-F1
#
_entry.id   AF-A0A2H0TCB0-F1
#
_cell.length_a   1.000
_cell.length_b   1.000
_cell.length_c   1.000
_cell.angle_alpha   90.00
_cell.angle_beta   90.00
_cell.angle_gamma   90.00
#
_symmetry.space_group_name_H-M   'P 1'
#
loop_
_entity.id
_entity.type
_entity.pdbx_description
1 polymer ?
#
loop_
_entity_poly.entity_id
_entity_poly.type
_entity_poly.pdbx_seq_one_letter_code
_entity_poly.pdbx_strand_id
1 'polypeptide(L)'
;MFDAVQNNLKERYVTRTEGKEFAFTQIMRCGLCGSGVTADEKFKKLKDGSVNRHVYYMCTKSRDINCKNRYINESDLIKEMSRILDVIHLDELGLRDRIDAELKRYNRFRTGVLGAKKKKESVSELDIRNYAKYLLQEGTIMEKREILMHLRSRLVLENKKLSLG
;
A
#
# COMPACT_ATOMS: atom_id res chain seq x y z
N MET A 1 -45.02 -4.94 -3.42
CA MET A 1 -44.13 -3.83 -3.83
C MET A 1 -43.19 -3.40 -2.69
N PHE A 2 -43.66 -3.39 -1.43
CA PHE A 2 -42.83 -3.09 -0.26
C PHE A 2 -41.75 -4.16 0.00
N ASP A 3 -42.07 -5.45 -0.12
CA ASP A 3 -41.13 -6.55 0.18
C ASP A 3 -39.94 -6.64 -0.77
N ALA A 4 -40.14 -6.33 -2.06
CA ALA A 4 -39.07 -6.29 -3.04
C ALA A 4 -38.06 -5.15 -2.76
N VAL A 5 -38.55 -4.02 -2.25
CA VAL A 5 -37.72 -2.89 -1.80
C VAL A 5 -36.95 -3.26 -0.53
N GLN A 6 -37.62 -3.90 0.44
CA GLN A 6 -37.00 -4.37 1.68
C GLN A 6 -35.93 -5.44 1.44
N ASN A 7 -36.16 -6.37 0.52
CA ASN A 7 -35.15 -7.37 0.14
C ASN A 7 -33.94 -6.73 -0.54
N ASN A 8 -34.15 -5.76 -1.45
CA ASN A 8 -33.04 -5.00 -2.04
C ASN A 8 -32.24 -4.20 -1.00
N LEU A 9 -32.90 -3.65 0.03
CA LEU A 9 -32.23 -2.93 1.13
C LEU A 9 -31.40 -3.88 2.01
N LYS A 10 -31.92 -5.07 2.34
CA LYS A 10 -31.20 -6.10 3.10
C LYS A 10 -30.03 -6.70 2.33
N GLU A 11 -30.19 -6.95 1.03
CA GLU A 11 -29.11 -7.44 0.14
C GLU A 11 -28.02 -6.40 -0.12
N ARG A 12 -28.35 -5.11 -0.04
CA ARG A 12 -27.39 -4.00 -0.13
C ARG A 12 -26.77 -3.62 1.21
N TYR A 13 -27.26 -4.17 2.31
CA TYR A 13 -26.70 -3.95 3.64
C TYR A 13 -25.43 -4.79 3.80
N VAL A 14 -24.31 -4.27 3.30
CA VAL A 14 -22.99 -4.79 3.65
C VAL A 14 -22.73 -4.42 5.09
N THR A 15 -22.64 -5.41 5.98
CA THR A 15 -22.28 -5.26 7.39
C THR A 15 -21.00 -4.43 7.49
N ARG A 16 -21.11 -3.17 7.93
CA ARG A 16 -19.98 -2.25 8.16
C ARG A 16 -19.26 -2.56 9.48
N THR A 17 -18.87 -3.82 9.70
CA THR A 17 -18.46 -4.27 11.04
C THR A 17 -17.06 -4.88 11.10
N GLU A 18 -16.26 -4.73 10.04
CA GLU A 18 -14.81 -4.91 10.13
C GLU A 18 -14.13 -3.57 9.90
N GLY A 19 -13.18 -3.22 10.76
CA GLY A 19 -12.40 -1.99 10.62
C GLY A 19 -11.73 -1.99 9.26
N LYS A 20 -12.08 -1.02 8.40
CA LYS A 20 -11.46 -0.90 7.08
C LYS A 20 -10.01 -0.49 7.26
N GLU A 21 -9.10 -1.41 6.98
CA GLU A 21 -7.68 -1.11 6.97
C GLU A 21 -7.18 -0.79 5.56
N PHE A 22 -6.42 0.29 5.47
CA PHE A 22 -5.78 0.74 4.24
C PHE A 22 -4.29 0.89 4.50
N ALA A 23 -3.47 0.38 3.58
CA ALA A 23 -2.02 0.38 3.73
C ALA A 23 -1.43 1.80 3.79
N PHE A 24 -1.98 2.72 3.00
CA PHE A 24 -1.34 4.02 2.75
C PHE A 24 -2.07 5.22 3.36
N THR A 25 -2.96 5.02 4.33
CA THR A 25 -3.53 6.12 5.10
C THR A 25 -2.52 6.69 6.09
N GLN A 26 -2.65 7.98 6.43
CA GLN A 26 -1.82 8.69 7.43
C GLN A 26 -0.30 8.81 7.15
N ILE A 27 0.18 8.31 6.02
CA ILE A 27 1.60 8.42 5.62
C ILE A 27 1.86 9.56 4.62
N MET A 28 0.83 10.03 3.92
CA MET A 28 0.91 11.07 2.89
C MET A 28 0.16 12.36 3.28
N ARG A 29 0.60 13.48 2.70
CA ARG A 29 -0.07 14.78 2.76
C ARG A 29 -0.48 15.24 1.36
N CYS A 30 -1.53 16.05 1.28
CA CYS A 30 -1.97 16.68 0.04
C CYS A 30 -1.03 17.84 -0.31
N GLY A 31 -0.49 17.87 -1.53
CA GLY A 31 0.40 18.94 -1.98
C GLY A 31 -0.28 20.31 -2.14
N LEU A 32 -1.58 20.34 -2.43
CA LEU A 32 -2.30 21.60 -2.66
C LEU A 32 -2.69 22.33 -1.38
N CYS A 33 -3.18 21.62 -0.36
CA CYS A 33 -3.70 22.24 0.87
C CYS A 33 -3.05 21.74 2.17
N GLY A 34 -2.11 20.78 2.09
CA GLY A 34 -1.43 20.22 3.25
C GLY A 34 -2.28 19.34 4.16
N SER A 35 -3.54 19.05 3.80
CA SER A 35 -4.39 18.11 4.54
C SER A 35 -3.86 16.68 4.44
N GLY A 36 -4.31 15.78 5.32
CA GLY A 36 -4.00 14.35 5.20
C GLY A 36 -4.64 13.70 3.96
N VAL A 37 -4.14 12.52 3.61
CA VAL A 37 -4.76 11.64 2.61
C VAL A 37 -5.46 10.49 3.32
N THR A 38 -6.72 10.24 2.93
CA THR A 38 -7.53 9.11 3.37
C THR A 38 -7.83 8.18 2.19
N ALA A 39 -8.49 7.05 2.44
CA ALA A 39 -8.90 6.11 1.41
C ALA A 39 -10.36 5.71 1.54
N ASP A 40 -10.96 5.32 0.41
CA ASP A 40 -12.27 4.69 0.34
C ASP A 40 -12.24 3.54 -0.67
N GLU A 41 -13.14 2.57 -0.50
CA GLU A 41 -13.23 1.38 -1.34
C GLU A 41 -14.60 1.25 -2.00
N LYS A 42 -14.59 0.82 -3.24
CA LYS A 42 -15.80 0.53 -4.02
C LYS A 42 -15.75 -0.90 -4.53
N PHE A 43 -16.86 -1.60 -4.36
CA PHE A 43 -17.02 -2.98 -4.82
C PHE A 43 -17.85 -3.00 -6.10
N LYS A 44 -17.36 -3.68 -7.14
CA LYS A 44 -18.08 -3.88 -8.40
C LYS A 44 -18.39 -5.36 -8.58
N LYS A 45 -19.67 -5.71 -8.63
CA LYS A 45 -20.11 -7.06 -8.99
C LYS A 45 -19.88 -7.28 -10.49
N LEU A 46 -19.20 -8.37 -10.83
CA LEU A 46 -18.94 -8.79 -12.20
C LEU A 46 -20.06 -9.72 -12.71
N LYS A 47 -20.09 -9.95 -14.02
CA LYS A 47 -21.14 -10.76 -14.68
C LYS A 47 -21.11 -12.23 -14.26
N ASP A 48 -19.95 -12.71 -13.82
CA ASP A 48 -19.71 -14.06 -13.31
C ASP A 48 -20.09 -14.23 -11.83
N GLY A 49 -20.60 -13.17 -11.18
CA GLY A 49 -20.97 -13.17 -9.76
C GLY A 49 -19.82 -12.85 -8.80
N SER A 50 -18.57 -12.73 -9.29
CA SER A 50 -17.43 -12.30 -8.46
C SER A 50 -17.49 -10.81 -8.13
N VAL A 51 -16.78 -10.38 -7.08
CA VAL A 51 -16.76 -8.97 -6.63
C VAL A 51 -15.34 -8.43 -6.74
N ASN A 52 -15.16 -7.39 -7.54
CA ASN A 52 -13.88 -6.70 -7.66
C ASN A 52 -13.82 -5.49 -6.71
N ARG A 53 -12.73 -5.36 -5.95
CA ARG A 53 -12.50 -4.29 -4.97
C ARG A 53 -11.61 -3.21 -5.57
N HIS A 54 -12.04 -1.96 -5.50
CA HIS A 54 -11.28 -0.80 -5.97
C HIS A 54 -11.04 0.18 -4.82
N VAL A 55 -9.79 0.40 -4.45
CA VAL A 55 -9.39 1.35 -3.40
C VAL A 55 -8.91 2.65 -4.03
N TYR A 56 -9.36 3.78 -3.49
CA TYR A 56 -9.03 5.13 -3.93
C TYR A 56 -8.51 5.96 -2.77
N TYR A 57 -7.41 6.68 -2.99
CA TYR A 57 -6.80 7.60 -2.04
C TYR A 57 -7.11 9.04 -2.43
N MET A 58 -7.52 9.86 -1.46
CA MET A 58 -7.96 11.23 -1.68
C MET A 58 -7.64 12.15 -0.50
N CYS A 59 -7.55 13.45 -0.76
CA CYS A 59 -7.42 14.47 0.26
C CYS A 59 -8.62 14.46 1.22
N THR A 60 -8.38 14.57 2.53
CA THR A 60 -9.44 14.70 3.54
C THR A 60 -10.14 16.06 3.50
N LYS A 61 -9.55 17.05 2.82
CA LYS A 61 -10.07 18.42 2.71
C LYS A 61 -10.25 19.13 4.06
N SER A 62 -9.52 18.68 5.09
CA SER A 62 -9.64 19.22 6.46
C SER A 62 -9.12 20.66 6.59
N ARG A 63 -8.16 21.07 5.75
CA ARG A 63 -7.63 22.44 5.71
C ARG A 63 -8.26 23.30 4.63
N ASP A 64 -8.76 22.69 3.56
CA ASP A 64 -9.44 23.38 2.45
C ASP A 64 -10.54 22.48 1.88
N ILE A 65 -11.78 22.88 2.12
CA ILE A 65 -12.99 22.18 1.68
C ILE A 65 -13.14 22.17 0.15
N ASN A 66 -12.55 23.15 -0.53
CA ASN A 66 -12.60 23.33 -1.97
C ASN A 66 -11.35 22.77 -2.67
N CYS A 67 -10.51 22.02 -1.95
CA CYS A 67 -9.29 21.45 -2.50
C CYS A 67 -9.61 20.61 -3.75
N LYS A 68 -8.96 20.97 -4.86
CA LYS A 68 -9.14 20.37 -6.19
C LYS A 68 -8.19 19.21 -6.47
N ASN A 69 -7.48 18.72 -5.44
CA ASN A 69 -6.54 17.63 -5.61
C ASN A 69 -7.27 16.36 -6.08
N ARG A 70 -6.71 15.69 -7.08
CA ARG A 70 -7.33 14.51 -7.70
C ARG A 70 -7.09 13.27 -6.84
N TYR A 71 -8.10 12.41 -6.78
CA TYR A 71 -7.94 11.08 -6.20
C TYR A 71 -7.09 10.18 -7.11
N ILE A 72 -6.43 9.18 -6.51
CA ILE A 72 -5.63 8.16 -7.19
C ILE A 72 -6.11 6.77 -6.76
N ASN A 73 -6.11 5.79 -7.65
CA ASN A 73 -6.39 4.40 -7.28
C ASN A 73 -5.15 3.79 -6.59
N GLU A 74 -5.34 2.68 -5.87
CA GLU A 74 -4.23 2.02 -5.19
C GLU A 74 -3.15 1.49 -6.15
N SER A 75 -3.54 0.97 -7.31
CA SER A 75 -2.60 0.44 -8.29
C SER A 75 -1.66 1.50 -8.85
N ASP A 76 -2.15 2.70 -9.19
CA ASP A 76 -1.29 3.77 -9.68
C ASP A 76 -0.51 4.44 -8.53
N LEU A 77 -1.05 4.43 -7.31
CA LEU A 77 -0.31 4.87 -6.14
C LEU A 77 0.91 3.98 -5.85
N ILE A 78 0.77 2.65 -5.95
CA ILE A 78 1.89 1.71 -5.79
C ILE A 78 2.97 1.94 -6.85
N LYS A 79 2.59 2.25 -8.09
CA LYS A 79 3.55 2.62 -9.16
C LYS A 79 4.32 3.89 -8.80
N GLU A 80 3.62 4.92 -8.34
CA GLU A 80 4.27 6.16 -7.91
C GLU A 80 5.19 5.94 -6.70
N MET A 81 4.80 5.10 -5.74
CA MET A 81 5.67 4.72 -4.62
C MET A 81 6.91 3.95 -5.08
N SER A 82 6.75 3.05 -6.06
CA SER A 82 7.86 2.29 -6.62
C SER A 82 8.88 3.20 -7.29
N ARG A 83 8.41 4.26 -7.97
CA ARG A 83 9.29 5.32 -8.52
C ARG A 83 10.01 6.10 -7.43
N ILE A 84 9.35 6.35 -6.30
CA ILE A 84 9.97 7.02 -5.15
C ILE A 84 11.06 6.13 -4.52
N LEU A 85 10.84 4.82 -4.41
CA LEU A 85 11.89 3.88 -3.99
C LEU A 85 13.09 3.83 -4.94
N ASP A 86 12.92 4.22 -6.21
CA ASP A 86 14.01 4.30 -7.17
C ASP A 86 14.97 5.48 -6.92
N VAL A 87 14.53 6.50 -6.21
CA VAL A 87 15.34 7.72 -5.97
C VAL A 87 15.83 7.83 -4.53
N ILE A 88 15.21 7.14 -3.58
CA ILE A 88 15.58 7.20 -2.16
C ILE A 88 16.82 6.35 -1.87
N HIS A 89 17.65 6.83 -0.95
CA HIS A 89 18.74 6.08 -0.34
C HIS A 89 18.20 4.97 0.57
N LEU A 90 18.64 3.74 0.35
CA LEU A 90 18.11 2.55 1.04
C LEU A 90 18.32 2.57 2.56
N ASP A 91 19.32 3.30 3.03
CA ASP A 91 19.57 3.51 4.46
C ASP A 91 18.40 4.23 5.15
N GLU A 92 17.59 4.99 4.41
CA GLU A 92 16.39 5.64 4.93
C GLU A 92 15.22 4.69 5.14
N LEU A 93 15.25 3.47 4.59
CA LEU A 93 14.10 2.55 4.67
C LEU A 93 14.12 1.68 5.94
N GLY A 94 15.28 1.54 6.61
CA GLY A 94 15.42 0.65 7.78
C GLY A 94 15.15 -0.83 7.48
N LEU A 95 15.17 -1.23 6.20
CA LEU A 95 14.81 -2.59 5.76
C LEU A 95 15.98 -3.57 5.73
N ARG A 96 17.22 -3.08 5.85
CA ARG A 96 18.44 -3.91 5.73
C ARG A 96 18.41 -5.09 6.68
N ASP A 97 18.16 -4.84 7.96
CA ASP A 97 18.19 -5.87 9.01
C ASP A 97 17.09 -6.91 8.81
N ARG A 98 15.90 -6.48 8.39
CA ARG A 98 14.78 -7.38 8.12
C ARG A 98 15.05 -8.29 6.93
N ILE A 99 15.53 -7.72 5.83
CA ILE A 99 15.86 -8.47 4.61
C ILE A 99 16.94 -9.51 4.92
N ASP A 100 17.98 -9.09 5.64
CA ASP A 100 19.04 -9.98 6.07
C ASP A 100 18.50 -11.12 6.96
N ALA A 101 17.59 -10.83 7.89
CA ALA A 101 16.94 -11.84 8.72
C ALA A 101 16.08 -12.83 7.91
N GLU A 102 15.32 -12.37 6.92
CA GLU A 102 14.52 -13.21 6.04
C GLU A 102 15.39 -14.09 5.13
N LEU A 103 16.45 -13.53 4.55
CA LEU A 103 17.41 -14.29 3.74
C LEU A 103 18.13 -15.36 4.58
N LYS A 104 18.51 -15.03 5.82
CA LYS A 104 19.06 -16.00 6.78
C LYS A 104 18.06 -17.11 7.10
N ARG A 105 16.77 -16.79 7.25
CA ARG A 105 15.71 -17.77 7.51
C ARG A 105 15.47 -18.67 6.31
N TYR A 106 15.37 -18.10 5.11
CA TYR A 106 15.24 -18.82 3.85
C TYR A 106 16.41 -19.77 3.61
N ASN A 107 17.64 -19.31 3.82
CA ASN A 107 18.83 -20.14 3.66
C ASN A 107 18.90 -21.28 4.67
N ARG A 108 18.55 -21.04 5.94
CA ARG A 108 18.43 -22.11 6.95
C ARG A 108 17.44 -23.18 6.52
N PHE A 109 16.30 -22.79 5.97
CA PHE A 109 15.31 -23.71 5.42
C PHE A 109 15.86 -24.48 4.21
N ARG A 110 16.48 -23.79 3.25
CA ARG A 110 17.04 -24.39 2.02
C ARG A 110 18.13 -25.41 2.31
N THR A 111 19.01 -25.13 3.27
CA THR A 111 20.12 -26.04 3.62
C THR A 111 19.68 -27.13 4.60
N GLY A 112 18.89 -26.77 5.60
CA GLY A 112 18.52 -27.67 6.70
C GLY A 112 17.36 -28.61 6.39
N VAL A 113 16.40 -28.16 5.58
CA VAL A 113 15.21 -28.94 5.21
C VAL A 113 15.36 -29.52 3.80
N LEU A 114 15.78 -28.71 2.83
CA LEU A 114 15.84 -29.12 1.42
C LEU A 114 17.21 -29.69 1.00
N GLY A 115 18.21 -29.73 1.89
CA GLY A 115 19.53 -30.31 1.61
C GLY A 115 20.35 -29.60 0.53
N ALA A 116 19.98 -28.38 0.14
CA ALA A 116 20.69 -27.64 -0.91
C ALA A 116 22.03 -27.08 -0.41
N LYS A 117 23.00 -26.92 -1.33
CA LYS A 117 24.31 -26.31 -0.99
C LYS A 117 24.15 -24.85 -0.55
N LYS A 118 24.94 -24.46 0.47
CA LYS A 118 25.09 -23.06 0.89
C LYS A 118 25.60 -22.21 -0.27
N LYS A 119 24.85 -21.17 -0.65
CA LYS A 119 25.39 -20.06 -1.45
C LYS A 119 25.88 -18.96 -0.51
N LYS A 120 26.98 -18.33 -0.88
CA LYS A 120 27.48 -17.12 -0.23
C LYS A 120 26.73 -15.95 -0.86
N GLU A 121 25.92 -15.26 -0.09
CA GLU A 121 25.10 -14.16 -0.60
C GLU A 121 25.34 -12.94 0.28
N SER A 122 26.08 -11.98 -0.27
CA SER A 122 26.01 -10.59 0.16
C SER A 122 24.77 -9.99 -0.49
N VAL A 123 23.88 -9.39 0.31
CA VAL A 123 22.72 -8.69 -0.21
C VAL A 123 23.18 -7.43 -0.93
N SER A 124 22.91 -7.31 -2.22
CA SER A 124 23.20 -6.07 -2.93
C SER A 124 22.11 -5.03 -2.66
N GLU A 125 22.42 -3.76 -2.86
CA GLU A 125 21.43 -2.68 -2.78
C GLU A 125 20.28 -2.86 -3.79
N LEU A 126 20.57 -3.43 -4.96
CA LEU A 126 19.56 -3.79 -5.95
C LEU A 126 18.56 -4.82 -5.41
N ASP A 127 19.03 -5.81 -4.66
CA ASP A 127 18.16 -6.83 -4.05
C ASP A 127 17.21 -6.21 -3.01
N ILE A 128 17.73 -5.28 -2.20
CA ILE A 128 16.93 -4.56 -1.19
C ILE A 128 15.81 -3.76 -1.86
N ARG A 129 16.14 -3.04 -2.93
CA ARG A 129 15.16 -2.24 -3.66
C ARG A 129 14.08 -3.10 -4.32
N ASN A 130 14.48 -4.18 -4.96
CA ASN A 130 13.53 -5.11 -5.60
C ASN A 130 12.61 -5.75 -4.56
N TYR A 131 13.16 -6.13 -3.41
CA TYR A 131 12.37 -6.67 -2.31
C TYR A 131 11.39 -5.65 -1.73
N ALA A 132 11.80 -4.39 -1.55
CA ALA A 132 10.89 -3.32 -1.12
C ALA A 132 9.74 -3.09 -2.12
N LYS A 133 10.02 -3.12 -3.43
CA LYS A 133 9.00 -3.03 -4.48
C LYS A 133 8.04 -4.22 -4.44
N TYR A 134 8.56 -5.43 -4.24
CA TYR A 134 7.76 -6.65 -4.08
C TYR A 134 6.80 -6.52 -2.88
N LEU A 135 7.29 -6.11 -1.72
CA LEU A 135 6.44 -5.92 -0.54
C LEU A 135 5.38 -4.83 -0.73
N LEU A 136 5.68 -3.74 -1.46
CA LEU A 136 4.65 -2.75 -1.80
C LEU A 136 3.51 -3.32 -2.66
N GLN A 137 3.81 -4.28 -3.53
CA GLN A 137 2.85 -4.93 -4.40
C GLN A 137 2.08 -6.03 -3.66
N GLU A 138 2.78 -7.02 -3.11
CA GLU A 138 2.23 -8.29 -2.61
C GLU A 138 2.25 -8.43 -1.08
N GLY A 139 2.91 -7.51 -0.37
CA GLY A 139 3.01 -7.57 1.09
C GLY A 139 1.68 -7.35 1.80
N THR A 140 1.64 -7.76 3.06
CA THR A 140 0.54 -7.44 3.98
C THR A 140 0.44 -5.93 4.24
N ILE A 141 -0.70 -5.47 4.76
CA ILE A 141 -0.91 -4.06 5.14
C ILE A 141 0.22 -3.58 6.09
N MET A 142 0.64 -4.41 7.04
CA MET A 142 1.70 -4.09 7.99
C MET A 142 3.06 -3.95 7.32
N GLU A 143 3.41 -4.86 6.41
CA GLU A 143 4.66 -4.81 5.64
C GLU A 143 4.74 -3.55 4.77
N LYS A 144 3.63 -3.21 4.08
CA LYS A 144 3.55 -2.00 3.27
C LYS A 144 3.74 -0.74 4.12
N ARG A 145 3.19 -0.72 5.34
CA ARG A 145 3.35 0.40 6.28
C ARG A 145 4.76 0.52 6.81
N GLU A 146 5.38 -0.60 7.16
CA GLU A 146 6.73 -0.64 7.74
C GLU A 146 7.77 -0.03 6.79
N ILE A 147 7.72 -0.38 5.50
CA ILE A 147 8.59 0.17 4.45
C ILE A 147 8.49 1.69 4.37
N LEU A 148 7.29 2.22 4.55
CA LEU A 148 7.00 3.63 4.36
C LEU A 148 7.04 4.41 5.68
N MET A 149 7.32 3.75 6.81
CA MET A 149 7.29 4.34 8.14
C MET A 149 8.31 5.50 8.26
N HIS A 150 9.51 5.30 7.73
CA HIS A 150 10.57 6.32 7.72
C HIS A 150 10.33 7.44 6.70
N LEU A 151 9.46 7.20 5.70
CA LEU A 151 9.05 8.19 4.69
C LEU A 151 7.78 8.94 5.11
N ARG A 152 7.25 8.65 6.30
CA ARG A 152 6.02 9.26 6.81
C ARG A 152 6.15 10.77 6.79
N SER A 153 5.12 11.44 6.28
CA SER A 153 5.00 12.91 6.18
C SER A 153 5.95 13.64 5.22
N ARG A 154 6.94 12.96 4.63
CA ARG A 154 7.69 13.44 3.46
C ARG A 154 6.93 13.18 2.16
N LEU A 155 6.04 12.19 2.13
CA LEU A 155 5.27 11.87 0.93
C LEU A 155 4.16 12.89 0.69
N VAL A 156 4.25 13.58 -0.43
CA VAL A 156 3.28 14.58 -0.90
C VAL A 156 2.56 14.07 -2.14
N LEU A 157 1.24 13.95 -2.06
CA LEU A 157 0.35 13.58 -3.16
C LEU A 157 -0.27 14.83 -3.79
N GLU A 158 0.07 15.09 -5.05
CA GLU A 158 -0.48 16.19 -5.84
C GLU A 158 -0.85 15.71 -7.25
N ASN A 159 -2.10 15.92 -7.65
CA ASN A 159 -2.59 15.64 -9.01
C ASN A 159 -2.23 14.23 -9.51
N LYS A 160 -2.38 13.22 -8.64
CA LYS A 160 -2.02 11.81 -8.86
C LYS A 160 -0.52 11.50 -8.98
N LYS A 161 0.36 12.42 -8.57
CA LYS A 161 1.80 12.19 -8.50
C LYS A 161 2.29 12.23 -7.07
N LEU A 162 3.26 11.38 -6.75
CA LEU A 162 3.97 11.43 -5.47
C LEU A 162 5.28 12.19 -5.59
N SER A 163 5.63 12.91 -4.54
CA SER A 163 6.92 13.58 -4.39
C SER A 163 7.38 13.52 -2.94
N LEU A 164 8.67 13.78 -2.74
CA LEU A 164 9.25 14.00 -1.42
C LEU A 164 9.24 15.50 -1.16
N GLY A 165 8.63 15.91 -0.04
CA GLY A 165 8.59 17.29 0.43
C GLY A 165 9.27 17.48 1.77
#